data_AF-A0A2M8P2N1-F1
#
_entry.id   AF-A0A2M8P2N1-F1
#
_cell.length_a   1.000
_cell.length_b   1.000
_cell.length_c   1.000
_cell.angle_alpha   90.00
_cell.angle_beta   90.00
_cell.angle_gamma   90.00
#
_symmetry.space_group_name_H-M   'P 1'
#
loop_
_entity.id
_entity.type
_entity.pdbx_description
1 polymer ?
#
loop_
_entity_poly.entity_id
_entity_poly.type
_entity_poly.pdbx_seq_one_letter_code
_entity_poly.pdbx_strand_id
1 'polypeptide(L)'
;MRAAIVVHPGNLQGWFIGTVAPTGVPAFADFINGFGTPPLGTGSYRVTIAVPNTKRQIARADYNGTPLNSLSISYSTHRVGTNPNDWYINVYINTTGAPGLANCRLDFAPNAGPIGSWITHNATGASNGWYSTCAPSLMNVSFATVLSTFPSAVLRSPFVAGAPSIVFNMGDTAASYVNYDGAIDAISINGTTWDFELVGPAAGSIDFFNSGDCRVDPRPGDRLAICCEANRIVVYGVANNSRGFLLSTFDFEDLVKAGSRGIYIDRRQDGVISASMSKSENMWVAWNGGQYNATGQPNQGFAKLVRCPLPSSVIELLKQRSE
;
A
#
# COMPACT_ATOMS: atom_id res chain seq x y z
N MET A 1 -18.62 -9.59 -6.33
CA MET A 1 -17.49 -8.71 -6.71
C MET A 1 -16.84 -8.23 -5.43
N ARG A 2 -15.49 -8.17 -5.35
CA ARG A 2 -14.82 -7.55 -4.20
C ARG A 2 -15.06 -6.05 -4.24
N ALA A 3 -15.27 -5.43 -3.08
CA ALA A 3 -15.35 -3.98 -2.99
C ALA A 3 -14.00 -3.35 -3.41
N ALA A 4 -14.07 -2.16 -4.03
CA ALA A 4 -12.86 -1.41 -4.38
C ALA A 4 -12.15 -0.92 -3.12
N ILE A 5 -10.81 -0.81 -3.20
CA ILE A 5 -9.96 -0.30 -2.13
C ILE A 5 -9.82 1.21 -2.30
N VAL A 6 -10.24 1.98 -1.31
CA VAL A 6 -10.15 3.45 -1.39
C VAL A 6 -8.71 3.92 -1.17
N VAL A 7 -8.21 4.70 -2.13
CA VAL A 7 -6.93 5.43 -2.12
C VAL A 7 -7.23 6.90 -1.90
N HIS A 8 -6.61 7.51 -0.90
CA HIS A 8 -6.87 8.92 -0.56
C HIS A 8 -5.63 9.56 0.08
N PRO A 9 -5.57 10.90 0.26
CA PRO A 9 -4.37 11.57 0.78
C PRO A 9 -3.86 11.03 2.13
N GLY A 10 -4.76 10.51 2.97
CA GLY A 10 -4.43 9.95 4.29
C GLY A 10 -3.96 8.48 4.25
N ASN A 11 -4.24 7.74 3.17
CA ASN A 11 -3.78 6.37 2.99
C ASN A 11 -3.71 6.04 1.49
N LEU A 12 -2.48 5.97 0.98
CA LEU A 12 -2.22 5.69 -0.43
C LEU A 12 -2.27 4.19 -0.77
N GLN A 13 -2.53 3.29 0.18
CA GLN A 13 -2.71 1.85 -0.11
C GLN A 13 -1.55 1.23 -0.92
N GLY A 14 -0.31 1.66 -0.63
CA GLY A 14 0.89 1.21 -1.33
C GLY A 14 1.17 1.89 -2.67
N TRP A 15 0.33 2.84 -3.11
CA TRP A 15 0.62 3.68 -4.27
C TRP A 15 1.72 4.69 -3.96
N PHE A 16 2.68 4.79 -4.88
CA PHE A 16 3.63 5.90 -4.92
C PHE A 16 3.08 6.99 -5.85
N ILE A 17 3.05 8.23 -5.38
CA ILE A 17 2.68 9.38 -6.21
C ILE A 17 3.85 10.37 -6.20
N GLY A 18 4.39 10.69 -7.38
CA GLY A 18 5.61 11.50 -7.46
C GLY A 18 5.94 11.99 -8.86
N THR A 19 7.13 12.58 -8.97
CA THR A 19 7.73 13.03 -10.24
C THR A 19 9.06 12.31 -10.47
N VAL A 20 9.55 12.31 -11.71
CA VAL A 20 10.83 11.67 -12.05
C VAL A 20 11.73 12.68 -12.75
N ALA A 21 12.96 12.82 -12.28
CA ALA A 21 13.96 13.67 -12.92
C ALA A 21 14.17 13.26 -14.39
N PRO A 22 14.33 14.21 -15.32
CA PRO A 22 14.53 15.65 -15.13
C PRO A 22 13.23 16.48 -15.14
N THR A 23 12.06 15.87 -15.00
CA THR A 23 10.78 16.59 -15.06
C THR A 23 10.47 17.33 -13.77
N GLY A 24 9.85 18.50 -13.91
CA GLY A 24 9.30 19.30 -12.81
C GLY A 24 7.93 18.82 -12.35
N VAL A 25 7.46 19.43 -11.27
CA VAL A 25 6.12 19.18 -10.72
C VAL A 25 5.08 19.95 -11.54
N PRO A 26 3.99 19.30 -11.99
CA PRO A 26 2.89 19.99 -12.65
C PRO A 26 2.29 21.07 -11.75
N ALA A 27 1.66 22.09 -12.36
CA ALA A 27 1.03 23.20 -11.63
C ALA A 27 -0.08 22.72 -10.68
N PHE A 28 -0.75 21.62 -11.02
CA PHE A 28 -1.73 20.96 -10.16
C PHE A 28 -1.62 19.44 -10.30
N ALA A 29 -1.56 18.74 -9.17
CA ALA A 29 -1.56 17.28 -9.10
C ALA A 29 -2.04 16.80 -7.73
N ASP A 30 -3.34 16.58 -7.55
CA ASP A 30 -3.93 16.22 -6.25
C ASP A 30 -5.21 15.40 -6.40
N PHE A 31 -5.66 14.82 -5.29
CA PHE A 31 -7.00 14.24 -5.19
C PHE A 31 -8.05 15.36 -5.22
N ILE A 32 -9.19 15.11 -5.84
CA ILE A 32 -10.29 16.08 -6.00
C ILE A 32 -11.64 15.39 -5.84
N ASN A 33 -12.70 16.18 -5.67
CA ASN A 33 -14.03 15.73 -6.07
C ASN A 33 -14.00 15.51 -7.58
N GLY A 34 -14.34 14.30 -8.02
CA GLY A 34 -14.13 13.89 -9.40
C GLY A 34 -15.04 14.65 -10.37
N PHE A 35 -14.63 14.71 -11.63
CA PHE A 35 -15.41 15.37 -12.66
C PHE A 35 -16.73 14.64 -12.93
N GLY A 36 -17.85 15.36 -12.95
CA GLY A 36 -19.16 14.77 -13.22
C GLY A 36 -19.48 13.64 -12.25
N THR A 37 -19.68 12.42 -12.79
CA THR A 37 -19.89 11.21 -12.00
C THR A 37 -18.74 10.24 -12.28
N PRO A 38 -17.76 10.13 -11.37
CA PRO A 38 -16.68 9.16 -11.47
C PRO A 38 -17.20 7.71 -11.57
N PRO A 39 -16.44 6.80 -12.21
CA PRO A 39 -16.84 5.40 -12.34
C PRO A 39 -16.96 4.68 -11.00
N LEU A 40 -16.18 5.08 -10.00
CA LEU A 40 -16.30 4.65 -8.61
C LEU A 40 -16.33 5.88 -7.70
N GLY A 41 -17.02 5.74 -6.57
CA GLY A 41 -17.07 6.77 -5.54
C GLY A 41 -17.48 8.16 -6.03
N THR A 42 -16.80 9.18 -5.51
CA THR A 42 -17.08 10.60 -5.75
C THR A 42 -15.83 11.41 -6.11
N GLY A 43 -14.65 10.82 -5.99
CA GLY A 43 -13.38 11.48 -6.17
C GLY A 43 -12.65 11.06 -7.44
N SER A 44 -11.46 11.62 -7.60
CA SER A 44 -10.44 11.11 -8.53
C SER A 44 -9.09 11.76 -8.23
N TYR A 45 -8.03 11.34 -8.94
CA TYR A 45 -6.74 12.02 -8.92
C TYR A 45 -6.54 12.85 -10.20
N ARG A 46 -6.45 14.18 -10.07
CA ARG A 46 -6.33 15.12 -11.19
C ARG A 46 -4.90 15.61 -11.39
N VAL A 47 -4.51 15.80 -12.64
CA VAL A 47 -3.24 16.40 -13.05
C VAL A 47 -3.49 17.46 -14.14
N THR A 48 -2.78 18.58 -14.04
CA THR A 48 -2.77 19.64 -15.06
C THR A 48 -1.35 19.95 -15.52
N ILE A 49 -1.09 19.78 -16.81
CA ILE A 49 0.20 20.07 -17.45
C ILE A 49 0.14 21.45 -18.10
N ALA A 50 0.55 22.48 -17.36
CA ALA A 50 0.52 23.87 -17.83
C ALA A 50 1.80 24.29 -18.59
N VAL A 51 2.93 23.61 -18.35
CA VAL A 51 4.22 23.92 -18.96
C VAL A 51 4.95 22.64 -19.39
N PRO A 52 5.83 22.71 -20.41
CA PRO A 52 6.65 21.56 -20.81
C PRO A 52 7.52 21.04 -19.68
N ASN A 53 8.05 19.82 -19.84
CA ASN A 53 8.93 19.19 -18.86
C ASN A 53 8.31 19.08 -17.47
N THR A 54 7.01 18.80 -17.39
CA THR A 54 6.33 18.47 -16.14
C THR A 54 5.62 17.12 -16.29
N LYS A 55 5.65 16.34 -15.21
CA LYS A 55 5.11 14.99 -15.21
C LYS A 55 4.63 14.59 -13.82
N ARG A 56 3.59 13.79 -13.77
CA ARG A 56 3.15 13.10 -12.56
C ARG A 56 3.07 11.60 -12.82
N GLN A 57 3.39 10.83 -11.80
CA GLN A 57 3.30 9.38 -11.80
C GLN A 57 2.51 8.88 -10.62
N ILE A 58 1.73 7.82 -10.84
CA ILE A 58 1.09 7.00 -9.82
C ILE A 58 1.55 5.56 -10.06
N ALA A 59 2.20 4.93 -9.10
CA ALA A 59 3.00 3.73 -9.36
C ALA A 59 2.92 2.66 -8.27
N ARG A 60 3.22 1.41 -8.64
CA ARG A 60 3.19 0.23 -7.76
C ARG A 60 4.44 -0.63 -7.90
N ALA A 61 5.04 -1.00 -6.77
CA ALA A 61 6.26 -1.80 -6.69
C ALA A 61 6.03 -3.25 -6.22
N ASP A 62 4.86 -3.53 -5.65
CA ASP A 62 4.48 -4.85 -5.14
C ASP A 62 4.17 -5.89 -6.23
N TYR A 63 4.14 -5.48 -7.50
CA TYR A 63 4.04 -6.38 -8.66
C TYR A 63 5.39 -6.88 -9.18
N ASN A 64 6.49 -6.54 -8.51
CA ASN A 64 7.80 -7.10 -8.86
C ASN A 64 7.81 -8.62 -8.66
N GLY A 65 8.14 -9.36 -9.72
CA GLY A 65 8.09 -10.83 -9.75
C GLY A 65 6.81 -11.42 -10.31
N THR A 66 5.82 -10.61 -10.66
CA THR A 66 4.60 -11.09 -11.32
C THR A 66 4.90 -11.49 -12.78
N PRO A 67 4.53 -12.70 -13.24
CA PRO A 67 4.59 -13.07 -14.65
C PRO A 67 3.75 -12.14 -15.52
N LEU A 68 4.28 -11.66 -16.64
CA LEU A 68 3.60 -10.71 -17.52
C LEU A 68 2.28 -11.26 -18.06
N ASN A 69 2.22 -12.56 -18.35
CA ASN A 69 1.01 -13.25 -18.84
C ASN A 69 -0.12 -13.36 -17.79
N SER A 70 0.16 -13.07 -16.52
CA SER A 70 -0.86 -13.01 -15.46
C SER A 70 -1.42 -11.60 -15.26
N LEU A 71 -0.86 -10.61 -15.96
CA LEU A 71 -1.21 -9.21 -15.81
C LEU A 71 -2.55 -8.91 -16.48
N SER A 72 -3.45 -8.29 -15.73
CA SER A 72 -4.68 -7.68 -16.22
C SER A 72 -4.76 -6.26 -15.69
N ILE A 73 -4.86 -5.26 -16.58
CA ILE A 73 -4.93 -3.85 -16.20
C ILE A 73 -6.09 -3.16 -16.92
N SER A 74 -6.91 -2.47 -16.14
CA SER A 74 -7.84 -1.45 -16.63
C SER A 74 -7.82 -0.22 -15.73
N TYR A 75 -8.25 0.93 -16.25
CA TYR A 75 -8.33 2.18 -15.50
C TYR A 75 -9.29 3.13 -16.21
N SER A 76 -9.80 4.13 -15.51
CA SER A 76 -10.68 5.12 -16.11
C SER A 76 -10.07 6.52 -16.07
N THR A 77 -10.28 7.27 -17.13
CA THR A 77 -9.79 8.65 -17.24
C THR A 77 -10.93 9.59 -17.61
N HIS A 78 -10.77 10.85 -17.22
CA HIS A 78 -11.64 11.95 -17.64
C HIS A 78 -10.77 13.12 -18.06
N ARG A 79 -11.06 13.70 -19.20
CA ARG A 79 -10.32 14.84 -19.73
C ARG A 79 -11.21 16.06 -19.85
N VAL A 80 -10.72 17.19 -19.38
CA VAL A 80 -11.35 18.51 -19.55
C VAL A 80 -10.50 19.46 -20.40
N GLY A 81 -9.19 19.24 -20.46
CA GLY A 81 -8.25 20.00 -21.28
C GLY A 81 -8.34 19.66 -22.78
N THR A 82 -7.79 20.54 -23.62
CA THR A 82 -7.82 20.39 -25.09
C THR A 82 -6.75 19.45 -25.63
N ASN A 83 -5.73 19.15 -24.84
CA ASN A 83 -4.63 18.26 -25.25
C ASN A 83 -5.12 16.83 -25.56
N PRO A 84 -4.78 16.23 -26.71
CA PRO A 84 -5.31 14.93 -27.11
C PRO A 84 -4.59 13.72 -26.50
N ASN A 85 -3.57 13.92 -25.65
CA ASN A 85 -2.96 12.83 -24.90
C ASN A 85 -3.83 12.44 -23.71
N ASP A 86 -3.74 11.17 -23.30
CA ASP A 86 -4.36 10.66 -22.09
C ASP A 86 -3.32 10.00 -21.18
N TRP A 87 -3.74 9.53 -20.00
CA TRP A 87 -2.90 8.74 -19.12
C TRP A 87 -2.33 7.54 -19.87
N TYR A 88 -1.05 7.29 -19.68
CA TYR A 88 -0.35 6.16 -20.28
C TYR A 88 0.33 5.31 -19.20
N ILE A 89 0.52 4.03 -19.49
CA ILE A 89 1.15 3.08 -18.57
C ILE A 89 2.56 2.78 -19.04
N ASN A 90 3.52 2.77 -18.13
CA ASN A 90 4.79 2.06 -18.31
C ASN A 90 4.76 0.76 -17.48
N VAL A 91 5.08 -0.36 -18.10
CA VAL A 91 5.31 -1.65 -17.45
C VAL A 91 6.76 -2.05 -17.67
N TYR A 92 7.49 -2.26 -16.59
CA TYR A 92 8.90 -2.65 -16.63
C TYR A 92 9.04 -4.15 -16.46
N ILE A 93 9.70 -4.80 -17.41
CA ILE A 93 9.84 -6.25 -17.46
C ILE A 93 11.29 -6.68 -17.66
N ASN A 94 11.59 -7.89 -17.21
CA ASN A 94 12.73 -8.65 -17.69
C ASN A 94 12.21 -9.67 -18.73
N THR A 95 12.63 -9.54 -19.98
CA THR A 95 12.10 -10.30 -21.12
C THR A 95 12.41 -11.79 -21.09
N THR A 96 13.44 -12.21 -20.35
CA THR A 96 13.83 -13.63 -20.23
C THR A 96 13.32 -14.29 -18.94
N GLY A 97 12.71 -13.51 -18.04
CA GLY A 97 12.25 -13.96 -16.73
C GLY A 97 13.38 -14.10 -15.69
N ALA A 98 14.63 -13.80 -16.08
CA ALA A 98 15.78 -13.91 -15.21
C ALA A 98 15.62 -13.08 -13.92
N PRO A 99 16.24 -13.51 -12.81
CA PRO A 99 16.36 -12.66 -11.64
C PRO A 99 17.18 -11.42 -11.99
N GLY A 100 16.77 -10.25 -11.50
CA GLY A 100 17.44 -8.98 -11.78
C GLY A 100 16.48 -7.84 -12.07
N LEU A 101 17.03 -6.75 -12.60
CA LEU A 101 16.28 -5.56 -12.98
C LEU A 101 15.54 -5.76 -14.31
N ALA A 102 14.61 -4.85 -14.59
CA ALA A 102 13.98 -4.77 -15.90
C ALA A 102 15.02 -4.45 -16.99
N ASN A 103 14.91 -5.14 -18.12
CA ASN A 103 15.70 -4.89 -19.33
C ASN A 103 14.83 -4.32 -20.47
N CYS A 104 13.53 -4.15 -20.23
CA CYS A 104 12.60 -3.60 -21.18
C CYS A 104 11.52 -2.77 -20.49
N ARG A 105 11.09 -1.70 -21.16
CA ARG A 105 9.89 -0.95 -20.81
C ARG A 105 8.85 -1.18 -21.91
N LEU A 106 7.65 -1.50 -21.49
CA LEU A 106 6.45 -1.53 -22.32
C LEU A 106 5.63 -0.28 -22.04
N ASP A 107 5.14 0.35 -23.09
CA ASP A 107 4.32 1.56 -22.99
C ASP A 107 2.93 1.27 -23.54
N PHE A 108 1.88 1.56 -22.78
CA PHE A 108 0.50 1.57 -23.26
C PHE A 108 -0.01 3.01 -23.32
N ALA A 109 -0.22 3.52 -24.54
CA ALA A 109 -0.70 4.86 -24.78
C ALA A 109 -2.01 4.79 -25.61
N PRO A 110 -3.19 4.81 -24.95
CA PRO A 110 -4.45 4.79 -25.67
C PRO A 110 -4.72 6.13 -26.35
N ASN A 111 -5.61 6.14 -27.34
CA ASN A 111 -6.21 7.38 -27.81
C ASN A 111 -7.03 8.00 -26.68
N ALA A 112 -6.88 9.30 -26.44
CA ALA A 112 -7.82 10.02 -25.60
C ALA A 112 -9.20 9.95 -26.23
N GLY A 113 -10.24 9.75 -25.43
CA GLY A 113 -11.59 9.89 -25.95
C GLY A 113 -12.21 11.26 -25.66
N PRO A 114 -13.55 11.35 -25.69
CA PRO A 114 -14.25 12.63 -25.67
C PRO A 114 -13.94 13.46 -24.43
N ILE A 115 -13.79 14.77 -24.64
CA ILE A 115 -13.69 15.75 -23.54
C ILE A 115 -15.01 15.73 -22.75
N GLY A 116 -14.91 15.83 -21.42
CA GLY A 116 -16.06 15.91 -20.53
C GLY A 116 -16.68 14.56 -20.17
N SER A 117 -16.12 13.44 -20.65
CA SER A 117 -16.64 12.09 -20.40
C SER A 117 -15.61 11.19 -19.73
N TRP A 118 -16.08 10.30 -18.86
CA TRP A 118 -15.28 9.20 -18.32
C TRP A 118 -15.15 8.08 -19.34
N ILE A 119 -13.96 7.52 -19.43
CA ILE A 119 -13.64 6.44 -20.37
C ILE A 119 -12.81 5.41 -19.65
N THR A 120 -13.20 4.14 -19.77
CA THR A 120 -12.44 3.02 -19.25
C THR A 120 -11.53 2.45 -20.32
N HIS A 121 -10.24 2.43 -20.04
CA HIS A 121 -9.21 1.80 -20.85
C HIS A 121 -8.97 0.39 -20.33
N ASN A 122 -9.21 -0.63 -21.16
CA ASN A 122 -8.81 -2.01 -20.87
C ASN A 122 -7.46 -2.30 -21.53
N ALA A 123 -6.37 -1.93 -20.86
CA ALA A 123 -5.02 -1.96 -21.43
C ALA A 123 -4.60 -3.36 -21.87
N THR A 124 -4.83 -4.38 -21.04
CA THR A 124 -4.44 -5.77 -21.36
C THR A 124 -5.42 -6.47 -22.29
N GLY A 125 -6.63 -5.92 -22.46
CA GLY A 125 -7.59 -6.34 -23.48
C GLY A 125 -7.50 -5.57 -24.80
N ALA A 126 -6.62 -4.57 -24.89
CA ALA A 126 -6.54 -3.69 -26.06
C ALA A 126 -5.97 -4.41 -27.29
N SER A 127 -6.57 -4.14 -28.45
CA SER A 127 -6.11 -4.64 -29.75
C SER A 127 -4.92 -3.85 -30.31
N ASN A 128 -4.62 -2.67 -29.75
CA ASN A 128 -3.50 -1.81 -30.13
C ASN A 128 -3.08 -0.93 -28.93
N GLY A 129 -2.13 -0.01 -29.14
CA GLY A 129 -1.68 0.96 -28.13
C GLY A 129 -0.44 0.54 -27.34
N TRP A 130 0.06 -0.69 -27.51
CA TRP A 130 1.29 -1.14 -26.84
C TRP A 130 2.55 -0.93 -27.70
N TYR A 131 3.62 -0.53 -27.03
CA TYR A 131 4.96 -0.31 -27.60
C TYR A 131 6.01 -0.94 -26.71
N SER A 132 7.20 -1.25 -27.25
CA SER A 132 8.36 -1.67 -26.46
C SER A 132 9.58 -0.81 -26.76
N THR A 133 10.40 -0.55 -25.74
CA THR A 133 11.69 0.17 -25.90
C THR A 133 12.87 -0.77 -26.07
N CYS A 134 12.63 -2.08 -26.16
CA CYS A 134 13.65 -3.12 -26.23
C CYS A 134 13.52 -3.93 -27.52
N ALA A 135 14.45 -4.85 -27.77
CA ALA A 135 14.38 -5.74 -28.91
C ALA A 135 13.55 -7.02 -28.61
N PRO A 136 12.69 -7.48 -29.55
CA PRO A 136 12.27 -6.76 -30.76
C PRO A 136 11.37 -5.56 -30.40
N SER A 137 11.49 -4.48 -31.17
CA SER A 137 10.66 -3.29 -30.97
C SER A 137 9.24 -3.56 -31.44
N LEU A 138 8.28 -3.22 -30.59
CA LEU A 138 6.85 -3.30 -30.86
C LEU A 138 6.31 -1.89 -31.04
N MET A 139 5.43 -1.72 -32.02
CA MET A 139 4.82 -0.43 -32.33
C MET A 139 3.32 -0.60 -32.54
N ASN A 140 2.54 -0.01 -31.63
CA ASN A 140 1.08 0.04 -31.68
C ASN A 140 0.42 -1.36 -31.87
N VAL A 141 0.85 -2.33 -31.07
CA VAL A 141 0.35 -3.72 -31.14
C VAL A 141 -0.64 -4.04 -30.02
N SER A 142 -1.33 -5.18 -30.14
CA SER A 142 -2.16 -5.73 -29.07
C SER A 142 -1.34 -6.24 -27.88
N PHE A 143 -1.94 -6.32 -26.70
CA PHE A 143 -1.28 -6.94 -25.55
C PHE A 143 -1.00 -8.44 -25.79
N ALA A 144 -1.86 -9.13 -26.53
CA ALA A 144 -1.62 -10.53 -26.92
C ALA A 144 -0.33 -10.68 -27.77
N THR A 145 -0.04 -9.73 -28.64
CA THR A 145 1.23 -9.67 -29.40
C THR A 145 2.42 -9.42 -28.48
N VAL A 146 2.27 -8.59 -27.45
CA VAL A 146 3.31 -8.40 -26.42
C VAL A 146 3.62 -9.73 -25.72
N LEU A 147 2.57 -10.47 -25.30
CA LEU A 147 2.72 -11.75 -24.62
C LEU A 147 3.37 -12.83 -25.51
N SER A 148 3.03 -12.89 -26.79
CA SER A 148 3.67 -13.84 -27.71
C SER A 148 5.13 -13.48 -28.02
N THR A 149 5.46 -12.19 -28.00
CA THR A 149 6.82 -11.69 -28.21
C THR A 149 7.71 -11.94 -27.00
N PHE A 150 7.16 -11.78 -25.79
CA PHE A 150 7.89 -11.93 -24.53
C PHE A 150 7.23 -12.98 -23.61
N PRO A 151 7.19 -14.27 -24.01
CA PRO A 151 6.40 -15.28 -23.32
C PRO A 151 6.90 -15.60 -21.89
N SER A 152 8.18 -15.38 -21.63
CA SER A 152 8.82 -15.62 -20.32
C SER A 152 8.96 -14.36 -19.47
N ALA A 153 8.36 -13.24 -19.91
CA ALA A 153 8.57 -11.97 -19.23
C ALA A 153 7.98 -11.94 -17.83
N VAL A 154 8.70 -11.28 -16.93
CA VAL A 154 8.30 -11.05 -15.53
C VAL A 154 8.48 -9.57 -15.21
N LEU A 155 7.54 -8.99 -14.47
CA LEU A 155 7.63 -7.60 -14.01
C LEU A 155 8.81 -7.44 -13.05
N ARG A 156 9.64 -6.42 -13.27
CA ARG A 156 10.85 -6.16 -12.47
C ARG A 156 11.06 -4.67 -12.25
N SER A 157 11.81 -4.35 -11.19
CA SER A 157 12.12 -2.97 -10.84
C SER A 157 13.00 -2.35 -11.92
N PRO A 158 12.71 -1.12 -12.36
CA PRO A 158 13.60 -0.39 -13.26
C PRO A 158 14.76 0.22 -12.47
N PHE A 159 15.98 0.14 -13.03
CA PHE A 159 17.22 0.79 -12.57
C PHE A 159 17.75 0.40 -11.18
N VAL A 160 16.90 0.30 -10.16
CA VAL A 160 17.23 -0.06 -8.78
C VAL A 160 16.21 -1.03 -8.21
N ALA A 161 16.65 -1.93 -7.32
CA ALA A 161 15.76 -2.89 -6.68
C ALA A 161 14.69 -2.17 -5.83
N GLY A 162 13.44 -2.61 -5.94
CA GLY A 162 12.30 -2.03 -5.22
C GLY A 162 11.61 -0.87 -5.93
N ALA A 163 12.14 -0.39 -7.06
CA ALA A 163 11.45 0.60 -7.87
C ALA A 163 10.14 0.04 -8.47
N PRO A 164 9.14 0.91 -8.73
CA PRO A 164 7.83 0.50 -9.28
C PRO A 164 7.94 -0.14 -10.66
N SER A 165 7.27 -1.29 -10.85
CA SER A 165 7.22 -1.99 -12.14
C SER A 165 6.00 -1.61 -12.97
N ILE A 166 4.95 -1.04 -12.37
CA ILE A 166 3.77 -0.50 -13.05
C ILE A 166 3.66 0.98 -12.70
N VAL A 167 3.59 1.83 -13.72
CA VAL A 167 3.55 3.28 -13.56
C VAL A 167 2.49 3.86 -14.48
N PHE A 168 1.53 4.57 -13.91
CA PHE A 168 0.58 5.41 -14.64
C PHE A 168 1.16 6.81 -14.71
N ASN A 169 1.18 7.40 -15.89
CA ASN A 169 1.89 8.63 -16.15
C ASN A 169 0.96 9.64 -16.81
N MET A 170 1.19 10.90 -16.45
CA MET A 170 0.68 12.04 -17.19
C MET A 170 1.77 13.11 -17.31
N GLY A 171 1.97 13.62 -18.52
CA GLY A 171 3.07 14.52 -18.86
C GLY A 171 4.36 13.77 -19.23
N ASP A 172 5.33 14.54 -19.70
CA ASP A 172 6.68 14.08 -20.03
C ASP A 172 7.62 15.29 -20.23
N THR A 173 8.85 15.04 -20.70
CA THR A 173 9.77 16.10 -21.16
C THR A 173 9.26 16.84 -22.40
N ALA A 174 8.28 16.29 -23.13
CA ALA A 174 7.76 16.85 -24.36
C ALA A 174 6.75 17.99 -24.14
N ALA A 175 6.82 19.04 -24.97
CA ALA A 175 5.84 20.13 -24.99
C ALA A 175 4.45 19.68 -25.47
N SER A 176 4.35 18.51 -26.09
CA SER A 176 3.10 17.95 -26.62
C SER A 176 2.07 17.63 -25.55
N TYR A 177 2.41 17.64 -24.26
CA TYR A 177 1.47 17.44 -23.14
C TYR A 177 0.89 18.74 -22.58
N VAL A 178 1.39 19.91 -22.99
CA VAL A 178 0.89 21.20 -22.49
C VAL A 178 -0.60 21.37 -22.81
N ASN A 179 -1.33 21.99 -21.90
CA ASN A 179 -2.79 22.11 -21.89
C ASN A 179 -3.53 20.79 -21.62
N TYR A 180 -2.84 19.77 -21.11
CA TYR A 180 -3.52 18.62 -20.53
C TYR A 180 -4.15 19.03 -19.20
N ASP A 181 -5.40 18.63 -19.02
CA ASP A 181 -6.11 18.70 -17.76
C ASP A 181 -7.10 17.54 -17.70
N GLY A 182 -6.95 16.70 -16.70
CA GLY A 182 -7.72 15.47 -16.59
C GLY A 182 -7.44 14.72 -15.32
N ALA A 183 -8.24 13.68 -15.09
CA ALA A 183 -8.19 12.86 -13.90
C ALA A 183 -8.15 11.37 -14.25
N ILE A 184 -7.66 10.58 -13.31
CA ILE A 184 -7.66 9.12 -13.33
C ILE A 184 -8.40 8.58 -12.09
N ASP A 185 -9.12 7.49 -12.29
CA ASP A 185 -9.86 6.78 -11.26
C ASP A 185 -10.04 5.28 -11.62
N ALA A 186 -10.56 4.47 -10.70
CA ALA A 186 -10.99 3.09 -10.90
C ALA A 186 -9.91 2.18 -11.50
N ILE A 187 -8.68 2.33 -11.02
CA ILE A 187 -7.55 1.52 -11.49
C ILE A 187 -7.72 0.09 -11.01
N SER A 188 -7.71 -0.88 -11.92
CA SER A 188 -7.80 -2.30 -11.62
C SER A 188 -6.57 -3.05 -12.13
N ILE A 189 -5.92 -3.81 -11.24
CA ILE A 189 -4.78 -4.66 -11.57
C ILE A 189 -4.99 -6.05 -10.97
N ASN A 190 -4.96 -7.08 -11.82
CA ASN A 190 -5.14 -8.49 -11.44
C ASN A 190 -6.39 -8.74 -10.57
N GLY A 191 -7.50 -8.07 -10.92
CA GLY A 191 -8.78 -8.21 -10.23
C GLY A 191 -8.91 -7.48 -8.89
N THR A 192 -7.89 -6.73 -8.47
CA THR A 192 -8.02 -5.74 -7.38
C THR A 192 -8.27 -4.37 -7.99
N THR A 193 -9.28 -3.66 -7.48
CA THR A 193 -9.68 -2.34 -7.96
C THR A 193 -9.44 -1.30 -6.88
N TRP A 194 -8.88 -0.16 -7.26
CA TRP A 194 -8.62 1.00 -6.44
C TRP A 194 -9.47 2.17 -6.89
N ASP A 195 -10.13 2.78 -5.90
CA ASP A 195 -11.03 3.91 -6.03
C ASP A 195 -10.34 5.15 -5.46
N PHE A 196 -10.11 6.19 -6.25
CA PHE A 196 -9.30 7.34 -5.85
C PHE A 196 -10.20 8.45 -5.31
N GLU A 197 -10.16 8.69 -4.01
CA GLU A 197 -11.06 9.61 -3.34
C GLU A 197 -10.33 10.78 -2.67
N LEU A 198 -10.93 11.98 -2.73
CA LEU A 198 -10.44 13.15 -2.00
C LEU A 198 -10.47 12.93 -0.49
N VAL A 199 -11.55 12.32 -0.03
CA VAL A 199 -11.74 11.97 1.37
C VAL A 199 -11.69 10.46 1.44
N GLY A 200 -10.99 9.91 2.43
CA GLY A 200 -11.14 8.48 2.70
C GLY A 200 -12.61 8.12 2.90
N PRO A 201 -12.99 6.84 2.81
CA PRO A 201 -14.34 6.45 3.17
C PRO A 201 -14.61 7.09 4.53
N ALA A 202 -15.76 7.76 4.67
CA ALA A 202 -16.20 8.23 5.98
C ALA A 202 -15.88 7.09 6.91
N ALA A 203 -15.03 7.34 7.91
CA ALA A 203 -14.73 6.31 8.90
C ALA A 203 -16.10 5.76 9.21
N GLY A 204 -16.36 4.50 8.86
CA GLY A 204 -17.66 3.95 9.15
C GLY A 204 -17.85 4.12 10.66
N SER A 205 -18.83 3.43 11.20
CA SER A 205 -18.36 2.63 12.32
C SER A 205 -17.23 1.75 11.76
N ILE A 206 -15.97 2.22 11.73
CA ILE A 206 -14.86 1.33 11.93
C ILE A 206 -15.18 0.88 13.34
N ASP A 207 -15.90 -0.23 13.42
CA ASP A 207 -15.79 -1.11 14.54
C ASP A 207 -14.30 -1.51 14.56
N PHE A 208 -13.45 -0.61 15.08
CA PHE A 208 -12.08 -0.88 15.50
C PHE A 208 -12.06 -2.12 16.41
N PHE A 209 -13.24 -2.39 16.97
CA PHE A 209 -13.68 -3.54 17.71
C PHE A 209 -14.56 -4.41 16.81
N ASN A 210 -13.97 -5.37 16.10
CA ASN A 210 -14.72 -6.61 15.97
C ASN A 210 -14.90 -7.15 17.40
N SER A 211 -16.13 -7.33 17.87
CA SER A 211 -16.39 -7.87 19.22
C SER A 211 -15.81 -9.28 19.42
N GLY A 212 -15.40 -9.96 18.33
CA GLY A 212 -14.62 -11.20 18.34
C GLY A 212 -13.10 -11.03 18.18
N ASP A 213 -12.56 -9.82 18.08
CA ASP A 213 -11.12 -9.58 18.06
C ASP A 213 -10.57 -9.49 19.48
N CYS A 214 -9.56 -10.31 19.78
CA CYS A 214 -9.00 -10.44 21.11
C CYS A 214 -8.16 -9.24 21.57
N ARG A 215 -7.89 -8.27 20.69
CA ARG A 215 -7.01 -7.12 20.97
C ARG A 215 -7.56 -6.25 22.11
N VAL A 216 -6.76 -6.08 23.16
CA VAL A 216 -6.99 -5.04 24.17
C VAL A 216 -6.43 -3.70 23.73
N ASP A 217 -7.22 -2.64 23.93
CA ASP A 217 -6.87 -1.25 23.61
C ASP A 217 -6.33 -1.08 22.16
N PRO A 218 -7.10 -1.48 21.13
CA PRO A 218 -6.70 -1.30 19.74
C PRO A 218 -6.68 0.18 19.35
N ARG A 219 -5.58 0.64 18.75
CA ARG A 219 -5.38 2.02 18.29
C ARG A 219 -4.86 2.03 16.84
N PRO A 220 -5.23 3.05 16.04
CA PRO A 220 -4.61 3.28 14.76
C PRO A 220 -3.08 3.39 14.89
N GLY A 221 -2.35 2.75 13.98
CA GLY A 221 -0.88 2.84 13.94
C GLY A 221 -0.14 1.96 14.95
N ASP A 222 -0.85 1.14 15.73
CA ASP A 222 -0.22 0.18 16.62
C ASP A 222 0.73 -0.76 15.88
N ARG A 223 1.92 -0.92 16.44
CA ARG A 223 2.90 -1.93 16.04
C ARG A 223 2.87 -3.16 16.95
N LEU A 224 2.07 -3.09 18.02
CA LEU A 224 1.78 -4.16 18.96
C LEU A 224 0.27 -4.40 19.09
N ALA A 225 -0.13 -5.66 18.92
CA ALA A 225 -1.45 -6.16 19.25
C ALA A 225 -1.34 -7.14 20.43
N ILE A 226 -2.08 -6.89 21.50
CA ILE A 226 -2.04 -7.70 22.72
C ILE A 226 -3.41 -8.35 22.90
N CYS A 227 -3.44 -9.66 23.08
CA CYS A 227 -4.65 -10.41 23.37
C CYS A 227 -4.58 -11.02 24.77
N CYS A 228 -5.67 -10.90 25.53
CA CYS A 228 -5.79 -11.54 26.83
C CYS A 228 -6.43 -12.92 26.65
N GLU A 229 -5.73 -13.96 27.08
CA GLU A 229 -6.28 -15.30 27.23
C GLU A 229 -6.53 -15.60 28.71
N ALA A 230 -7.07 -16.78 29.01
CA ALA A 230 -7.49 -17.13 30.37
C ALA A 230 -6.36 -17.01 31.41
N ASN A 231 -5.12 -17.34 31.06
CA ASN A 231 -3.99 -17.40 31.99
C ASN A 231 -2.74 -16.62 31.54
N ARG A 232 -2.82 -15.88 30.42
CA ARG A 232 -1.66 -15.24 29.78
C ARG A 232 -2.05 -14.10 28.86
N ILE A 233 -1.05 -13.32 28.47
CA ILE A 233 -1.14 -12.45 27.29
C ILE A 233 -0.43 -13.06 26.09
N VAL A 234 -0.99 -12.82 24.91
CA VAL A 234 -0.38 -13.11 23.61
C VAL A 234 -0.03 -11.79 22.94
N VAL A 235 1.22 -11.66 22.51
CA VAL A 235 1.76 -10.41 21.95
C VAL A 235 2.12 -10.64 20.49
N TYR A 236 1.45 -9.89 19.62
CA TYR A 236 1.69 -9.86 18.17
C TYR A 236 2.36 -8.56 17.76
N GLY A 237 3.30 -8.65 16.84
CA GLY A 237 3.82 -7.51 16.08
C GLY A 237 2.95 -7.26 14.86
N VAL A 238 2.81 -5.99 14.45
CA VAL A 238 2.05 -5.61 13.24
C VAL A 238 3.02 -5.17 12.17
N ALA A 239 3.05 -5.89 11.04
CA ALA A 239 3.89 -5.57 9.90
C ALA A 239 3.34 -4.40 9.08
N ASN A 240 4.14 -3.84 8.16
CA ASN A 240 3.75 -2.69 7.32
C ASN A 240 2.55 -2.97 6.40
N ASN A 241 2.27 -4.24 6.11
CA ASN A 241 1.10 -4.68 5.36
C ASN A 241 -0.13 -4.94 6.26
N SER A 242 -0.10 -4.45 7.51
CA SER A 242 -1.14 -4.65 8.53
C SER A 242 -1.41 -6.11 8.91
N ARG A 243 -0.48 -7.04 8.62
CA ARG A 243 -0.57 -8.43 9.09
C ARG A 243 0.11 -8.58 10.45
N GLY A 244 -0.61 -9.18 11.39
CA GLY A 244 -0.07 -9.59 12.68
C GLY A 244 0.84 -10.82 12.55
N PHE A 245 1.90 -10.87 13.35
CA PHE A 245 2.75 -12.05 13.51
C PHE A 245 3.11 -12.23 14.99
N LEU A 246 3.18 -13.47 15.45
CA LEU A 246 3.40 -13.77 16.87
C LEU A 246 4.82 -13.36 17.27
N LEU A 247 4.93 -12.50 18.29
CA LEU A 247 6.20 -12.19 18.92
C LEU A 247 6.44 -13.08 20.13
N SER A 248 5.47 -13.12 21.06
CA SER A 248 5.64 -13.86 22.32
C SER A 248 4.33 -14.10 23.08
N THR A 249 4.41 -14.87 24.16
CA THR A 249 3.37 -15.03 25.18
C THR A 249 3.98 -14.84 26.57
N PHE A 250 3.19 -14.33 27.52
CA PHE A 250 3.60 -14.20 28.93
C PHE A 250 2.49 -14.66 29.86
N ASP A 251 2.79 -15.65 30.71
CA ASP A 251 1.85 -16.16 31.69
C ASP A 251 1.66 -15.16 32.83
N PHE A 252 0.43 -15.00 33.30
CA PHE A 252 0.12 -14.02 34.33
C PHE A 252 0.88 -14.29 35.63
N GLU A 253 1.02 -15.55 36.04
CA GLU A 253 1.76 -15.91 37.25
C GLU A 253 3.22 -15.47 37.20
N ASP A 254 3.87 -15.60 36.04
CA ASP A 254 5.25 -15.19 35.86
C ASP A 254 5.39 -13.67 35.88
N LEU A 255 4.44 -12.97 35.27
CA LEU A 255 4.36 -11.50 35.36
C LEU A 255 4.13 -11.02 36.80
N VAL A 256 3.32 -11.72 37.59
CA VAL A 256 3.10 -11.39 39.00
C VAL A 256 4.37 -11.58 39.81
N LYS A 257 5.07 -12.71 39.64
CA LYS A 257 6.34 -13.01 40.31
C LYS A 257 7.43 -12.01 39.96
N ALA A 258 7.51 -11.59 38.70
CA ALA A 258 8.49 -10.63 38.22
C ALA A 258 8.16 -9.18 38.61
N GLY A 259 6.87 -8.87 38.74
CA GLY A 259 6.37 -7.57 39.12
C GLY A 259 6.80 -6.42 38.20
N SER A 260 7.21 -5.30 38.78
CA SER A 260 7.64 -4.10 38.03
C SER A 260 8.97 -4.28 37.31
N ARG A 261 9.80 -5.24 37.73
CA ARG A 261 11.04 -5.59 37.00
C ARG A 261 10.71 -6.23 35.65
N GLY A 262 9.58 -6.95 35.59
CA GLY A 262 9.12 -7.64 34.40
C GLY A 262 10.03 -8.79 33.97
N ILE A 263 9.66 -9.37 32.82
CA ILE A 263 10.37 -10.42 32.11
C ILE A 263 10.50 -10.02 30.66
N TYR A 264 11.47 -10.59 29.96
CA TYR A 264 11.67 -10.34 28.54
C TYR A 264 12.04 -11.61 27.80
N ILE A 265 11.75 -11.61 26.50
CA ILE A 265 12.08 -12.67 25.57
C ILE A 265 12.83 -12.04 24.40
N ASP A 266 14.05 -12.51 24.16
CA ASP A 266 14.86 -12.12 23.00
C ASP A 266 14.52 -13.03 21.81
N ARG A 267 13.90 -12.44 20.79
CA ARG A 267 13.51 -13.10 19.53
C ARG A 267 14.58 -12.92 18.45
N ARG A 268 15.78 -12.50 18.82
CA ARG A 268 16.92 -12.27 17.92
C ARG A 268 16.57 -11.23 16.85
N GLN A 269 16.30 -11.70 15.65
CA GLN A 269 16.00 -10.84 14.50
C GLN A 269 14.74 -10.01 14.72
N ASP A 270 13.77 -10.53 15.48
CA ASP A 270 12.53 -9.81 15.78
C ASP A 270 12.66 -8.96 17.05
N GLY A 271 13.86 -8.80 17.62
CA GLY A 271 14.11 -7.92 18.77
C GLY A 271 13.67 -8.52 20.10
N VAL A 272 13.58 -7.66 21.12
CA VAL A 272 13.26 -8.03 22.49
C VAL A 272 11.87 -7.56 22.85
N ILE A 273 11.06 -8.48 23.36
CA ILE A 273 9.73 -8.18 23.87
C ILE A 273 9.77 -8.31 25.37
N SER A 274 9.40 -7.24 26.08
CA SER A 274 9.33 -7.21 27.52
C SER A 274 7.90 -7.00 27.99
N ALA A 275 7.57 -7.59 29.13
CA ALA A 275 6.30 -7.41 29.80
C ALA A 275 6.51 -7.32 31.32
N SER A 276 5.75 -6.46 31.99
CA SER A 276 5.77 -6.31 33.46
C SER A 276 4.36 -6.11 33.99
N MET A 277 4.15 -6.40 35.28
CA MET A 277 2.84 -6.24 35.92
C MET A 277 2.94 -5.50 37.27
N SER A 278 2.19 -4.40 37.35
CA SER A 278 2.03 -3.61 38.57
C SER A 278 1.05 -4.27 39.56
N LYS A 279 1.08 -3.84 40.84
CA LYS A 279 0.11 -4.32 41.86
C LYS A 279 -1.33 -3.90 41.54
N SER A 280 -1.49 -2.79 40.81
CA SER A 280 -2.79 -2.29 40.34
C SER A 280 -3.23 -2.94 39.02
N GLU A 281 -2.77 -4.16 38.75
CA GLU A 281 -3.16 -4.99 37.60
C GLU A 281 -2.83 -4.42 36.21
N ASN A 282 -2.15 -3.27 36.14
CA ASN A 282 -1.68 -2.75 34.87
C ASN A 282 -0.47 -3.54 34.39
N MET A 283 -0.49 -3.96 33.14
CA MET A 283 0.63 -4.58 32.46
C MET A 283 1.24 -3.61 31.47
N TRP A 284 2.57 -3.48 31.50
CA TRP A 284 3.32 -2.77 30.47
C TRP A 284 3.97 -3.77 29.54
N VAL A 285 3.76 -3.62 28.23
CA VAL A 285 4.36 -4.47 27.19
C VAL A 285 5.09 -3.57 26.20
N ALA A 286 6.34 -3.91 25.86
CA ALA A 286 7.15 -3.14 24.92
C ALA A 286 7.95 -4.04 23.98
N TRP A 287 8.18 -3.55 22.77
CA TRP A 287 8.98 -4.21 21.74
C TRP A 287 10.15 -3.31 21.34
N ASN A 288 11.37 -3.81 21.52
CA ASN A 288 12.63 -3.07 21.37
C ASN A 288 13.57 -3.78 20.40
N GLY A 289 14.11 -3.04 19.42
CA GLY A 289 15.03 -3.54 18.41
C GLY A 289 14.41 -4.51 17.41
N GLY A 290 15.27 -5.15 16.62
CA GLY A 290 14.87 -6.13 15.61
C GLY A 290 14.25 -5.52 14.36
N GLN A 291 13.44 -6.32 13.67
CA GLN A 291 12.71 -5.90 12.48
C GLN A 291 11.88 -4.63 12.78
N TYR A 292 11.77 -3.76 11.77
CA TYR A 292 10.99 -2.51 11.85
C TYR A 292 11.52 -1.46 12.83
N ASN A 293 12.76 -1.60 13.35
CA ASN A 293 13.39 -0.66 14.27
C ASN A 293 12.51 -0.34 15.48
N ALA A 294 11.93 -1.36 16.11
CA ALA A 294 11.01 -1.19 17.22
C ALA A 294 11.68 -0.42 18.37
N THR A 295 11.05 0.67 18.83
CA THR A 295 11.70 1.62 19.76
C THR A 295 11.30 1.44 21.22
N GLY A 296 10.37 0.54 21.49
CA GLY A 296 9.72 0.39 22.80
C GLY A 296 8.93 1.61 23.24
N GLN A 297 8.66 2.56 22.34
CA GLN A 297 7.97 3.81 22.66
C GLN A 297 6.48 3.73 22.34
N PRO A 298 5.59 4.16 23.26
CA PRO A 298 4.15 4.07 23.07
C PRO A 298 3.64 5.02 21.99
N ASN A 299 4.23 6.22 21.86
CA ASN A 299 3.87 7.19 20.82
C ASN A 299 4.25 6.75 19.40
N GLN A 300 5.02 5.67 19.27
CA GLN A 300 5.37 5.06 17.99
C GLN A 300 4.71 3.67 17.80
N GLY A 301 3.76 3.32 18.68
CA GLY A 301 3.00 2.07 18.60
C GLY A 301 3.76 0.82 19.07
N PHE A 302 4.98 0.97 19.60
CA PHE A 302 5.86 -0.14 20.01
C PHE A 302 5.82 -0.46 21.51
N ALA A 303 4.95 0.19 22.28
CA ALA A 303 4.66 -0.19 23.66
C ALA A 303 3.24 0.18 24.07
N LYS A 304 2.70 -0.53 25.05
CA LYS A 304 1.35 -0.34 25.57
C LYS A 304 1.25 -0.62 27.05
N LEU A 305 0.36 0.13 27.70
CA LEU A 305 -0.18 -0.20 29.01
C LEU A 305 -1.56 -0.82 28.83
N VAL A 306 -1.75 -2.04 29.32
CA VAL A 306 -3.00 -2.80 29.16
C VAL A 306 -3.50 -3.35 30.49
N ARG A 307 -4.78 -3.70 30.53
CA ARG A 307 -5.40 -4.49 31.59
C ARG A 307 -6.09 -5.69 30.98
N CYS A 308 -5.90 -6.85 31.59
CA CYS A 308 -6.63 -8.08 31.25
C CYS A 308 -7.51 -8.50 32.43
N PRO A 309 -8.62 -9.19 32.18
CA PRO A 309 -9.27 -10.01 33.21
C PRO A 309 -8.27 -11.03 33.75
N LEU A 310 -8.03 -11.04 35.06
CA LEU A 310 -7.12 -11.98 35.71
C LEU A 310 -7.91 -13.09 36.41
N PRO A 311 -7.43 -14.35 36.39
CA PRO A 311 -7.97 -15.39 37.25
C PRO A 311 -7.87 -15.03 38.73
N SER A 312 -8.82 -15.48 39.55
CA SER A 312 -8.83 -15.23 40.99
C SER A 312 -7.51 -15.65 41.67
N SER A 313 -6.90 -16.76 41.23
CA SER A 313 -5.61 -17.23 41.73
C SER A 313 -4.48 -16.22 41.50
N VAL A 314 -4.48 -15.53 40.36
CA VAL A 314 -3.50 -14.48 40.03
C VAL A 314 -3.74 -13.23 40.87
N ILE A 315 -5.00 -12.86 41.10
CA ILE A 315 -5.37 -11.72 41.95
C ILE A 315 -4.91 -11.95 43.40
N GLU A 316 -5.07 -13.17 43.92
CA GLU A 316 -4.57 -13.53 45.24
C GLU A 316 -3.05 -13.44 45.34
N LEU A 317 -2.33 -13.93 44.32
CA LEU A 317 -0.87 -13.80 44.25
C LEU A 317 -0.41 -12.33 44.22
N LEU A 318 -1.12 -11.46 43.50
CA LEU A 318 -0.82 -10.02 43.48
C LEU A 318 -0.96 -9.37 44.86
N LYS A 319 -2.00 -9.75 45.63
CA LYS A 319 -2.25 -9.23 46.98
C LYS A 319 -1.18 -9.66 47.98
N GLN A 320 -0.57 -10.83 47.78
CA GLN A 320 0.47 -11.36 48.67
C GLN A 320 1.86 -10.78 48.40
N ARG A 321 2.06 -10.03 47.30
CA ARG A 321 3.35 -9.45 46.94
C ARG A 321 3.73 -8.29 47.87
N SER A 322 4.79 -8.42 48.66
CA SER A 322 5.46 -7.26 49.29
C SER A 322 6.12 -6.39 48.21
N GLU A 323 6.17 -5.07 48.41
CA GLU A 323 6.77 -4.14 47.42
C GLU A 323 8.22 -4.48 47.08
#